data_AF-E0LVV9-F1
#
_entry.id   AF-E0LVV9-F1
#
_cell.length_a   1.000
_cell.length_b   1.000
_cell.length_c   1.000
_cell.angle_alpha   90.00
_cell.angle_beta   90.00
_cell.angle_gamma   90.00
#
_symmetry.space_group_name_H-M   'P 1'
#
loop_
_entity.id
_entity.type
_entity.pdbx_description
1 polymer ?
#
loop_
_entity_poly.entity_id
_entity_poly.type
_entity_poly.pdbx_seq_one_letter_code
_entity_poly.pdbx_strand_id
1 'polypeptide(L)' 'MANTQYLFWVMAGALTLLFIVIAAFVGLSKGSKQGFVTFAVLFIIMLAGALYLHH' A
#
# COMPACT_ATOMS: atom_id res chain seq x y z
N MET A 1 -17.88 -13.92 18.22
CA MET A 1 -17.63 -12.67 17.48
C MET A 1 -16.18 -12.75 17.00
N ALA A 2 -15.91 -12.65 15.70
CA ALA A 2 -14.52 -12.59 15.24
C ALA A 2 -13.84 -11.39 15.92
N ASN A 3 -12.62 -11.57 16.41
CA ASN A 3 -11.90 -10.51 17.10
C ASN A 3 -11.69 -9.37 16.09
N THR A 4 -12.35 -8.23 16.28
CA THR A 4 -12.28 -7.07 15.37
C THR A 4 -10.83 -6.67 15.11
N GLN A 5 -9.96 -6.84 16.10
CA GLN A 5 -8.51 -6.61 15.97
C GLN A 5 -7.85 -7.59 15.00
N TYR A 6 -8.25 -8.86 14.99
CA TYR A 6 -7.73 -9.85 14.05
C TYR A 6 -8.14 -9.53 12.61
N LEU A 7 -9.42 -9.19 12.39
CA LEU A 7 -9.92 -8.78 11.07
C LEU A 7 -9.18 -7.53 10.56
N PHE A 8 -8.82 -6.62 11.46
CA PHE A 8 -8.06 -5.42 11.14
C PHE A 8 -6.65 -5.74 10.62
N TRP A 9 -5.92 -6.62 11.32
CA TRP A 9 -4.60 -7.08 10.89
C TRP A 9 -4.63 -7.83 9.57
N VAL A 10 -5.68 -8.62 9.33
CA VAL A 10 -5.90 -9.30 8.05
C VAL A 10 -6.12 -8.28 6.92
N MET A 11 -6.94 -7.25 7.15
CA MET A 11 -7.21 -6.20 6.16
C MET A 11 -5.97 -5.37 5.85
N ALA A 12 -5.20 -4.99 6.88
CA ALA A 12 -3.93 -4.28 6.71
C ALA A 12 -2.90 -5.12 5.94
N GLY A 13 -2.79 -6.42 6.24
CA GLY A 13 -1.92 -7.34 5.52
C GLY A 13 -2.30 -7.50 4.04
N ALA A 14 -3.61 -7.64 3.76
CA ALA A 14 -4.11 -7.75 2.39
C ALA A 14 -3.82 -6.49 1.57
N LEU A 15 -4.08 -5.29 2.14
CA LEU A 15 -3.78 -4.02 1.49
C LEU A 15 -2.29 -3.86 1.19
N THR A 16 -1.43 -4.27 2.13
CA THR A 16 0.03 -4.21 1.96
C THR A 16 0.49 -5.10 0.81
N LEU A 17 -0.02 -6.34 0.71
CA LEU A 17 0.31 -7.25 -0.39
C LEU A 17 -0.15 -6.71 -1.74
N LEU A 18 -1.38 -6.18 -1.80
CA LEU A 18 -1.95 -5.60 -3.03
C LEU A 18 -1.09 -4.42 -3.51
N PHE A 19 -0.63 -3.62 -2.58
CA PHE A 19 0.23 -2.47 -2.84
C PHE A 19 1.62 -2.87 -3.34
N ILE A 20 2.25 -3.88 -2.73
CA ILE A 20 3.54 -4.42 -3.20
C ILE A 20 3.43 -4.93 -4.63
N VAL A 21 2.35 -5.65 -4.94
CA VAL A 21 2.08 -6.16 -6.28
C VAL A 21 1.94 -5.00 -7.28
N ILE A 22 1.14 -3.98 -6.97
CA ILE A 22 0.99 -2.80 -7.83
C ILE A 22 2.33 -2.09 -8.02
N ALA A 23 3.10 -1.88 -6.95
CA ALA A 23 4.42 -1.24 -7.02
C ALA A 23 5.41 -2.04 -7.89
N ALA A 24 5.40 -3.37 -7.81
CA ALA A 24 6.23 -4.24 -8.64
C ALA A 24 5.85 -4.16 -10.13
N PHE A 25 4.55 -4.18 -10.46
CA PHE A 25 4.07 -4.01 -11.83
C PHE A 25 4.38 -2.62 -12.39
N VAL A 26 4.27 -1.59 -11.55
CA VAL A 26 4.62 -0.20 -11.86
C VAL A 26 6.12 -0.05 -12.14
N GLY A 27 6.97 -0.68 -11.32
CA GLY A 27 8.42 -0.70 -11.51
C GLY A 27 8.85 -1.43 -12.80
N LEU A 28 8.03 -2.36 -13.30
CA LEU A 28 8.23 -3.03 -14.58
C LEU A 28 7.82 -2.17 -15.80
N SER A 29 7.07 -1.08 -15.60
CA SER A 29 6.60 -0.23 -16.70
C SER A 29 7.75 0.54 -17.32
N LYS A 30 7.93 0.38 -18.64
CA LYS A 30 9.06 0.87 -19.47
C LYS A 30 9.34 2.38 -19.40
N GLY A 31 8.46 3.17 -18.80
CA GLY A 31 8.66 4.61 -18.58
C GLY A 31 9.22 4.87 -17.18
N SER A 32 10.55 4.99 -17.05
CA SER A 32 11.25 5.32 -15.79
C SER A 32 10.61 6.47 -14.99
N LYS A 33 10.07 7.49 -15.67
CA LYS A 33 9.37 8.63 -15.04
C LYS A 33 8.00 8.26 -14.49
N GLN A 34 7.26 7.38 -15.17
CA GLN A 34 5.89 7.00 -14.82
C GLN A 34 5.90 5.99 -13.65
N GLY A 35 6.87 5.09 -13.62
CA GLY A 35 7.13 4.20 -12.48
C GLY A 35 7.44 4.97 -11.20
N PHE A 36 8.32 5.98 -11.29
CA PHE A 36 8.70 6.80 -10.14
C PHE A 36 7.53 7.63 -9.56
N VAL A 37 6.74 8.26 -10.42
CA VAL A 37 5.56 9.04 -9.97
C VAL A 37 4.55 8.13 -9.27
N THR A 38 4.30 6.95 -9.83
CA THR A 38 3.32 6.01 -9.28
C THR A 38 3.81 5.43 -7.94
N PHE A 39 5.11 5.14 -7.82
CA PHE A 39 5.73 4.75 -6.56
C PHE A 39 5.63 5.85 -5.49
N ALA A 40 5.92 7.10 -5.85
CA ALA A 40 5.84 8.24 -4.93
C ALA A 40 4.40 8.47 -4.42
N VAL A 41 3.39 8.38 -5.30
CA VAL A 41 1.98 8.53 -4.92
C VAL A 41 1.53 7.41 -3.99
N LEU A 42 1.86 6.16 -4.36
CA LEU A 42 1.59 5.00 -3.53
C LEU A 42 2.23 5.17 -2.14
N PHE A 43 3.51 5.54 -2.09
CA PHE A 43 4.25 5.72 -0.83
C PHE A 43 3.60 6.77 0.09
N ILE A 44 3.10 7.88 -0.47
CA ILE A 44 2.39 8.92 0.29
C ILE A 44 1.06 8.38 0.85
N ILE A 45 0.30 7.61 0.07
CA ILE A 45 -0.96 7.00 0.53
C ILE A 45 -0.69 6.03 1.69
N MET A 46 0.39 5.26 1.61
CA MET A 46 0.79 4.35 2.69
C MET A 46 1.18 5.11 3.97
N LEU A 47 1.97 6.18 3.85
CA LEU A 47 2.33 7.06 4.98
C LEU A 47 1.10 7.72 5.60
N ALA A 48 0.17 8.21 4.78
CA ALA A 48 -1.08 8.81 5.23
C ALA A 48 -1.96 7.77 5.94
N GLY A 49 -2.08 6.55 5.40
CA GLY A 49 -2.79 5.45 6.05
C GLY A 49 -2.17 5.08 7.39
N ALA A 50 -0.85 4.96 7.46
CA ALA A 50 -0.13 4.64 8.70
C ALA A 50 -0.28 5.73 9.77
N LEU A 51 -0.23 7.01 9.38
CA LEU A 51 -0.44 8.14 10.29
C LEU A 51 -1.88 8.25 10.77
N TYR A 52 -2.86 8.00 9.90
CA TYR A 52 -4.27 7.98 10.27
C TYR A 52 -4.61 6.82 11.21
N LEU A 53 -3.89 5.70 11.09
CA LEU A 53 -4.02 4.53 11.97
C LEU A 53 -3.34 4.70 13.33
N HIS A 54 -2.37 5.61 13.43
CA HIS A 54 -1.65 5.92 14.67
C HIS A 54 -2.40 6.96 15.54
N HIS A 55 -3.46 7.57 15.02
CA HIS A 55 -4.31 8.51 15.75
C HIS A 55 -5.63 7.84 16.13
#